data_AF-A0A395NLB8-F1
#
_entry.id   AF-A0A395NLB8-F1
#
_cell.length_a   1.000
_cell.length_b   1.000
_cell.length_c   1.000
_cell.angle_alpha   90.00
_cell.angle_beta   90.00
_cell.angle_gamma   90.00
#
_symmetry.space_group_name_H-M   'P 1'
#
loop_
_entity.id
_entity.type
_entity.pdbx_description
1 polymer ?
#
loop_
_entity_poly.entity_id
_entity_poly.type
_entity_poly.pdbx_seq_one_letter_code
_entity_poly.pdbx_strand_id
1 'polypeptide(L)'
;MGRILELNGLAFAGASKLALSTLTTEELWRKSGRLDKVSAELFRLNDRKEVPIMLSPTHEEEITTLVASTLKSYKDLPLKLYQITRKYRDEIRPRHGLLRSREFIMKDLYTFDLTVEAAVETYRDVAGAYTAFFSDLKLPILVAEASSGDMGGEHSHEYHLSHAIGEDTVAACKSCGYTANDEVAAARSSRQLDGAISPSNFGIWRGITKDRKTLVNVWYPLMANSPLEDSWNIHAAKSVVSELDTSVSDAVSFWNEAIQEAGEHDGELQLLNVIDSRIAASFEDFRNELPLFPEDLKATHVPQSSITQTPAGTDLNLLRIMDGDGCPRCDTGKLEIHRALELGHTFILGTRYSEPLEASVALPQNPGIRVPVQMGCFGIGVSRILGAVAELLADDKGLNWPRAIAPFEVVIIPTSGVNEQTLEFYDKLSKHESSATGLDVVLDDRKEAFGWKMQDADTIGYPVVIVLGKAWREKGICEVQCRRLSLKENVMAEDVHQYFHVLVRSITSPSTVICAAVHGGAPLNLQLVQASHAPKQRPRAAMSSDQKETINLDTLEPQQLAQVKKQLEEELEHLTTSFAQLHGAQNKFKECLRCVQSRAADSQGMLGPG
;
A
#
# COMPACT_ATOMS: atom_id res chain seq x y z
N MET A 1 -2.39 11.19 11.37
CA MET A 1 -3.15 10.46 10.33
C MET A 1 -3.66 11.36 9.21
N GLY A 2 -4.32 12.50 9.48
CA GLY A 2 -4.78 13.43 8.42
C GLY A 2 -3.67 13.86 7.43
N ARG A 3 -2.49 14.21 7.96
CA ARG A 3 -1.32 14.56 7.13
C ARG A 3 -0.80 13.46 6.22
N ILE A 4 -0.87 12.18 6.62
CA ILE A 4 -0.43 11.05 5.78
C ILE A 4 -1.13 11.08 4.42
N LEU A 5 -2.36 11.60 4.35
CA LEU A 5 -3.18 11.57 3.14
C LEU A 5 -3.38 12.97 2.53
N GLU A 6 -2.91 14.03 3.20
CA GLU A 6 -2.83 15.41 2.70
C GLU A 6 -1.45 15.78 2.14
N LEU A 7 -0.42 14.95 2.38
CA LEU A 7 0.89 15.07 1.73
C LEU A 7 0.71 15.17 0.21
N ASN A 8 1.09 16.33 -0.35
CA ASN A 8 1.23 16.64 -1.78
C ASN A 8 0.31 15.84 -2.73
N GLY A 9 -1.01 15.90 -2.51
CA GLY A 9 -1.96 15.55 -3.57
C GLY A 9 -2.30 14.06 -3.68
N LEU A 10 -2.64 13.40 -2.56
CA LEU A 10 -3.57 12.27 -2.64
C LEU A 10 -5.02 12.69 -2.96
N ALA A 11 -5.23 13.95 -3.37
CA ALA A 11 -6.27 14.28 -4.34
C ALA A 11 -5.92 13.57 -5.64
N PHE A 12 -6.16 12.25 -5.73
CA PHE A 12 -6.28 11.56 -7.01
C PHE A 12 -7.11 12.49 -7.89
N ALA A 13 -6.53 13.03 -8.96
CA ALA A 13 -7.22 14.05 -9.75
C ALA A 13 -8.59 13.49 -10.15
N GLY A 14 -9.64 14.09 -9.58
CA GLY A 14 -11.03 13.65 -9.77
C GLY A 14 -11.60 12.59 -8.82
N ALA A 15 -10.95 12.20 -7.72
CA ALA A 15 -11.55 11.28 -6.73
C ALA A 15 -12.36 11.98 -5.65
N SER A 16 -13.55 11.47 -5.38
CA SER A 16 -14.47 11.99 -4.37
C SER A 16 -14.42 11.15 -3.09
N LYS A 17 -14.30 11.82 -1.94
CA LYS A 17 -14.35 11.18 -0.62
C LYS A 17 -15.79 10.90 -0.22
N LEU A 18 -16.04 9.72 0.34
CA LEU A 18 -17.31 9.32 0.94
C LEU A 18 -17.07 8.56 2.25
N ALA A 19 -18.16 8.12 2.87
CA ALA A 19 -18.12 7.24 4.03
C ALA A 19 -19.21 6.16 3.89
N LEU A 20 -18.80 4.90 3.72
CA LEU A 20 -19.70 3.76 3.65
C LEU A 20 -20.00 3.22 5.05
N SER A 21 -21.08 2.45 5.14
CA SER A 21 -21.45 1.76 6.38
C SER A 21 -20.38 0.76 6.79
N THR A 22 -20.10 0.67 8.09
CA THR A 22 -19.28 -0.40 8.68
C THR A 22 -20.06 -1.69 8.87
N LEU A 23 -21.39 -1.59 8.98
CA LEU A 23 -22.29 -2.73 9.07
C LEU A 23 -22.83 -3.05 7.68
N THR A 24 -22.76 -4.31 7.29
CA THR A 24 -23.30 -4.82 6.04
C THR A 24 -24.08 -6.11 6.24
N THR A 25 -24.87 -6.50 5.25
CA THR A 25 -25.71 -7.69 5.31
C THR A 25 -25.01 -8.87 4.66
N GLU A 26 -25.19 -10.06 5.24
CA GLU A 26 -24.69 -11.29 4.62
C GLU A 26 -25.33 -11.55 3.24
N GLU A 27 -26.57 -11.10 3.04
CA GLU A 27 -27.26 -11.21 1.74
C GLU A 27 -26.48 -10.51 0.62
N LEU A 28 -25.96 -9.32 0.89
CA LEU A 28 -25.19 -8.55 -0.09
C LEU A 28 -23.90 -9.29 -0.48
N TRP A 29 -23.18 -9.84 0.51
CA TRP A 29 -21.97 -10.64 0.30
C TRP A 29 -22.22 -12.01 -0.35
N ARG A 30 -23.45 -12.54 -0.21
CA ARG A 30 -23.87 -13.74 -0.92
C ARG A 30 -24.05 -13.47 -2.42
N LYS A 31 -24.52 -12.28 -2.81
CA LYS A 31 -24.66 -11.89 -4.23
C LYS A 31 -23.31 -11.86 -4.95
N SER A 32 -22.25 -11.38 -4.29
CA SER A 32 -20.89 -11.42 -4.85
C SER A 32 -20.27 -12.83 -4.82
N GLY A 33 -20.84 -13.75 -4.04
CA GLY A 33 -20.31 -15.11 -3.84
C GLY A 33 -19.07 -15.15 -2.92
N ARG A 34 -18.81 -14.10 -2.13
CA ARG A 34 -17.67 -14.04 -1.22
C ARG A 34 -17.96 -14.54 0.19
N LEU A 35 -19.22 -14.46 0.64
CA LEU A 35 -19.62 -14.77 2.02
C LEU A 35 -19.03 -16.10 2.55
N ASP A 36 -19.16 -17.17 1.76
CA ASP A 36 -18.77 -18.51 2.20
C ASP A 36 -17.26 -18.71 2.15
N LYS A 37 -16.59 -18.09 1.16
CA LYS A 37 -15.14 -18.20 0.95
C LYS A 37 -14.32 -17.58 2.08
N VAL A 38 -14.73 -16.43 2.59
CA VAL A 38 -14.01 -15.69 3.64
C VAL A 38 -14.68 -15.83 5.02
N SER A 39 -15.63 -16.75 5.15
CA SER A 39 -16.53 -16.86 6.31
C SER A 39 -15.82 -16.88 7.67
N ALA A 40 -14.69 -17.56 7.77
CA ALA A 40 -13.89 -17.70 8.99
C ALA A 40 -13.22 -16.38 9.44
N GLU A 41 -13.07 -15.41 8.55
CA GLU A 41 -12.41 -14.11 8.84
C GLU A 41 -13.41 -12.99 9.10
N LEU A 42 -14.72 -13.28 9.10
CA LEU A 42 -15.77 -12.29 9.23
C LEU A 42 -16.30 -12.21 10.67
N PHE A 43 -16.36 -11.00 11.22
CA PHE A 43 -17.18 -10.74 12.40
C PHE A 43 -18.66 -10.74 12.01
N ARG A 44 -19.38 -11.79 12.43
CA ARG A 44 -20.82 -11.96 12.20
C ARG A 44 -21.59 -11.68 13.48
N LEU A 45 -22.76 -11.06 13.34
CA LEU A 45 -23.66 -10.75 14.44
C LEU A 45 -25.11 -10.75 13.93
N ASN A 46 -26.05 -10.90 14.85
CA ASN A 46 -27.47 -10.72 14.55
C ASN A 46 -27.97 -9.40 15.12
N ASP A 47 -28.83 -8.71 14.39
CA ASP A 47 -29.54 -7.55 14.92
C ASP A 47 -30.71 -7.98 15.84
N ARG A 48 -31.42 -7.01 16.43
CA ARG A 48 -32.57 -7.26 17.31
C ARG A 48 -33.78 -7.95 16.66
N LYS A 49 -33.77 -8.12 15.33
CA LYS A 49 -34.77 -8.82 14.53
C LYS A 49 -34.24 -10.17 14.03
N GLU A 50 -33.10 -10.62 14.55
CA GLU A 50 -32.39 -11.82 14.09
C GLU A 50 -31.99 -11.76 12.61
N VAL A 51 -31.75 -10.55 12.08
CA VAL A 51 -31.19 -10.37 10.74
C VAL A 51 -29.67 -10.52 10.82
N PRO A 52 -29.08 -11.46 10.06
CA PRO A 52 -27.64 -11.65 10.05
C PRO A 52 -26.94 -10.47 9.35
N ILE A 53 -26.05 -9.82 10.08
CA ILE A 53 -25.21 -8.73 9.62
C ILE A 53 -23.74 -9.02 9.97
N MET A 54 -22.84 -8.27 9.37
CA MET A 54 -21.41 -8.44 9.59
C MET A 54 -20.71 -7.08 9.63
N LEU A 55 -19.54 -7.04 10.27
CA LEU A 55 -18.63 -5.90 10.16
C LEU A 55 -17.84 -6.03 8.86
N SER A 56 -17.83 -4.96 8.06
CA SER A 56 -17.21 -4.95 6.74
C SER A 56 -15.67 -5.10 6.85
N PRO A 57 -15.08 -6.18 6.28
CA PRO A 57 -13.62 -6.34 6.18
C PRO A 57 -13.01 -5.51 5.03
N THR A 58 -13.86 -5.15 4.06
CA THR A 58 -13.63 -4.31 2.88
C THR A 58 -15.01 -3.90 2.32
N HIS A 59 -15.07 -3.14 1.24
CA HIS A 59 -16.29 -2.44 0.81
C HIS A 59 -16.64 -2.56 -0.68
N GLU A 60 -16.15 -3.57 -1.41
CA GLU A 60 -16.45 -3.75 -2.84
C GLU A 60 -17.96 -3.89 -3.10
N GLU A 61 -18.68 -4.64 -2.27
CA GLU A 61 -20.11 -4.87 -2.45
C GLU A 61 -20.94 -3.60 -2.18
N GLU A 62 -20.63 -2.87 -1.10
CA GLU A 62 -21.35 -1.68 -0.67
C GLU A 62 -21.16 -0.54 -1.66
N ILE A 63 -19.93 -0.32 -2.13
CA ILE A 63 -19.66 0.73 -3.12
C ILE A 63 -20.27 0.41 -4.47
N THR A 64 -20.24 -0.86 -4.90
CA THR A 64 -20.85 -1.28 -6.17
C THR A 64 -22.36 -1.10 -6.11
N THR A 65 -22.99 -1.46 -4.99
CA THR A 65 -24.43 -1.27 -4.79
C THR A 65 -24.82 0.21 -4.81
N LEU A 66 -24.03 1.06 -4.15
CA LEU A 66 -24.23 2.51 -4.18
C LEU A 66 -24.14 3.05 -5.61
N VAL A 67 -23.10 2.68 -6.35
CA VAL A 67 -22.90 3.11 -7.74
C VAL A 67 -24.00 2.57 -8.65
N ALA A 68 -24.39 1.29 -8.55
CA ALA A 68 -25.50 0.71 -9.32
C ALA A 68 -26.81 1.51 -9.16
N SER A 69 -27.09 2.00 -7.95
CA SER A 69 -28.30 2.79 -7.66
C SER A 69 -28.25 4.25 -8.14
N THR A 70 -27.04 4.79 -8.37
CA THR A 70 -26.84 6.23 -8.66
C THR A 70 -26.37 6.50 -10.09
N LEU A 71 -25.68 5.54 -10.71
CA LEU A 71 -25.11 5.64 -12.04
C LEU A 71 -26.21 5.60 -13.10
N LYS A 72 -26.35 6.67 -13.88
CA LYS A 72 -27.44 6.81 -14.86
C LYS A 72 -26.95 6.65 -16.29
N SER A 73 -25.74 7.10 -16.58
CA SER A 73 -25.21 7.20 -17.94
C SER A 73 -23.74 6.84 -18.00
N TYR A 74 -23.29 6.32 -19.14
CA TYR A 74 -21.87 6.15 -19.44
C TYR A 74 -21.09 7.47 -19.38
N LYS A 75 -21.77 8.62 -19.53
CA LYS A 75 -21.16 9.97 -19.43
C LYS A 75 -20.76 10.35 -18.00
N ASP A 76 -21.27 9.63 -17.01
CA ASP A 76 -20.91 9.85 -15.61
C ASP A 76 -19.59 9.16 -15.24
N LEU A 77 -19.01 8.36 -16.15
CA LEU A 77 -17.75 7.63 -15.99
C LEU A 77 -16.58 8.40 -16.64
N PRO A 78 -15.34 8.28 -16.13
CA PRO A 78 -14.95 7.42 -15.00
C PRO A 78 -15.29 8.02 -13.64
N LEU A 79 -15.65 7.17 -12.68
CA LEU A 79 -15.82 7.56 -11.28
C LEU A 79 -14.63 7.06 -10.46
N LYS A 80 -14.11 7.91 -9.57
CA LYS A 80 -13.08 7.55 -8.59
C LYS A 80 -13.64 7.90 -7.20
N LEU A 81 -13.90 6.91 -6.36
CA LEU A 81 -14.54 7.09 -5.06
C LEU A 81 -13.67 6.48 -3.97
N TYR A 82 -13.46 7.18 -2.86
CA TYR A 82 -12.62 6.65 -1.78
C TYR A 82 -13.15 6.98 -0.40
N GLN A 83 -12.68 6.21 0.58
CA GLN A 83 -12.90 6.48 1.99
C GLN A 83 -11.63 6.19 2.79
N ILE A 84 -11.64 6.65 4.04
CA ILE A 84 -10.63 6.30 5.04
C ILE A 84 -11.43 5.90 6.26
N THR A 85 -11.51 4.62 6.53
CA THR A 85 -12.39 4.10 7.58
C THR A 85 -11.80 2.86 8.24
N ARG A 86 -12.44 2.45 9.34
CA ARG A 86 -12.09 1.22 10.06
C ARG A 86 -12.56 0.01 9.25
N LYS A 87 -11.75 -1.04 9.29
CA LYS A 87 -12.00 -2.35 8.71
C LYS A 87 -11.88 -3.39 9.81
N TYR A 88 -12.64 -4.47 9.69
CA TYR A 88 -12.72 -5.51 10.71
C TYR A 88 -12.50 -6.87 10.09
N ARG A 89 -11.48 -7.59 10.53
CA ARG A 89 -11.18 -8.96 10.11
C ARG A 89 -10.93 -9.79 11.36
N ASP A 90 -11.64 -10.89 11.55
CA ASP A 90 -11.47 -11.74 12.74
C ASP A 90 -10.23 -12.63 12.59
N GLU A 91 -9.08 -11.97 12.52
CA GLU A 91 -7.79 -12.60 12.33
C GLU A 91 -7.54 -13.64 13.43
N ILE A 92 -7.27 -14.88 13.02
CA ILE A 92 -7.11 -16.01 13.93
C ILE A 92 -5.94 -15.79 14.87
N ARG A 93 -4.86 -15.16 14.38
CA ARG A 93 -3.64 -14.88 15.13
C ARG A 93 -3.20 -13.42 14.92
N PRO A 94 -3.83 -12.45 15.62
CA PRO A 94 -3.38 -11.07 15.62
C PRO A 94 -1.98 -10.97 16.23
N ARG A 95 -1.07 -10.25 15.57
CA ARG A 95 0.34 -10.18 15.96
C ARG A 95 0.95 -8.83 15.58
N HIS A 96 2.03 -8.47 16.28
CA HIS A 96 2.82 -7.26 16.03
C HIS A 96 2.00 -5.95 16.02
N GLY A 97 1.00 -5.85 16.90
CA GLY A 97 0.23 -4.62 17.12
C GLY A 97 -0.49 -4.12 15.84
N LEU A 98 -0.04 -2.98 15.32
CA LEU A 98 -0.65 -2.33 14.15
C LEU A 98 -0.38 -3.04 12.82
N LEU A 99 0.54 -4.01 12.78
CA LEU A 99 0.86 -4.73 11.55
C LEU A 99 -0.22 -5.76 11.17
N ARG A 100 -0.77 -6.47 12.16
CA ARG A 100 -1.81 -7.48 11.94
C ARG A 100 -2.79 -7.52 13.11
N SER A 101 -3.79 -6.65 13.05
CA SER A 101 -4.85 -6.49 14.05
C SER A 101 -6.23 -6.87 13.51
N ARG A 102 -7.21 -7.04 14.40
CA ARG A 102 -8.60 -7.34 14.02
C ARG A 102 -9.43 -6.11 13.63
N GLU A 103 -9.03 -4.95 14.13
CA GLU A 103 -9.55 -3.65 13.72
C GLU A 103 -8.38 -2.78 13.25
N PHE A 104 -8.49 -2.19 12.07
CA PHE A 104 -7.45 -1.33 11.51
C PHE A 104 -8.04 -0.25 10.60
N ILE A 105 -7.29 0.82 10.36
CA ILE A 105 -7.70 1.88 9.45
C ILE A 105 -7.09 1.60 8.07
N MET A 106 -7.96 1.63 7.07
CA MET A 106 -7.60 1.48 5.67
C MET A 106 -8.15 2.65 4.87
N LYS A 107 -7.35 3.11 3.90
CA LYS A 107 -7.83 3.93 2.81
C LYS A 107 -8.11 3.00 1.64
N ASP A 108 -9.35 2.97 1.19
CA ASP A 108 -9.80 2.16 0.06
C ASP A 108 -10.44 3.07 -0.98
N LEU A 109 -10.03 2.89 -2.25
CA LEU A 109 -10.53 3.62 -3.40
C LEU A 109 -11.01 2.63 -4.44
N TYR A 110 -12.14 2.96 -5.04
CA TYR A 110 -12.79 2.18 -6.07
C TYR A 110 -12.97 3.03 -7.31
N THR A 111 -12.64 2.46 -8.47
CA THR A 111 -12.85 3.11 -9.76
C THR A 111 -13.91 2.38 -10.55
N PHE A 112 -14.64 3.12 -11.35
CA PHE A 112 -15.66 2.61 -12.26
C PHE A 112 -15.40 3.22 -13.62
N ASP A 113 -15.12 2.37 -14.60
CA ASP A 113 -14.66 2.73 -15.93
C ASP A 113 -15.55 2.05 -16.98
N LEU A 114 -15.66 2.65 -18.16
CA LEU A 114 -16.58 2.13 -19.19
C LEU A 114 -16.03 0.90 -19.91
N THR A 115 -14.72 0.89 -20.20
CA THR A 115 -14.05 -0.17 -20.96
C THR A 115 -12.81 -0.63 -20.23
N VAL A 116 -12.29 -1.80 -20.62
CA VAL A 116 -11.09 -2.40 -20.01
C VAL A 116 -9.88 -1.48 -20.22
N GLU A 117 -9.76 -0.86 -21.39
CA GLU A 117 -8.69 0.07 -21.72
C GLU A 117 -8.72 1.30 -20.82
N ALA A 118 -9.92 1.87 -20.59
CA ALA A 118 -10.10 3.00 -19.67
C ALA A 118 -9.77 2.59 -18.22
N ALA A 119 -10.17 1.39 -17.79
CA ALA A 119 -9.83 0.88 -16.46
C ALA A 119 -8.31 0.73 -16.27
N VAL A 120 -7.60 0.27 -17.30
CA VAL A 120 -6.13 0.16 -17.26
C VAL A 120 -5.46 1.53 -17.21
N GLU A 121 -5.96 2.53 -17.94
CA GLU A 121 -5.46 3.91 -17.86
C GLU A 121 -5.70 4.50 -16.46
N THR A 122 -6.93 4.40 -15.95
CA THR A 122 -7.27 4.81 -14.58
C THR A 122 -6.40 4.09 -13.54
N TYR A 123 -6.12 2.80 -13.72
CA TYR A 123 -5.24 2.04 -12.84
C TYR A 123 -3.82 2.60 -12.82
N ARG A 124 -3.25 2.92 -13.98
CA ARG A 124 -1.90 3.52 -14.07
C ARG A 124 -1.84 4.88 -13.36
N ASP A 125 -2.85 5.72 -13.53
CA ASP A 125 -2.93 7.01 -12.84
C ASP A 125 -2.94 6.85 -11.32
N VAL A 126 -3.77 5.93 -10.81
CA VAL A 126 -3.92 5.70 -9.38
C VAL A 126 -2.67 5.03 -8.81
N ALA A 127 -2.08 4.05 -9.49
CA ALA A 127 -0.83 3.41 -9.10
C ALA A 127 0.36 4.40 -9.10
N GLY A 128 0.39 5.32 -10.06
CA GLY A 128 1.36 6.43 -10.08
C GLY A 128 1.22 7.34 -8.86
N ALA A 129 -0.01 7.68 -8.47
CA ALA A 129 -0.27 8.46 -7.25
C ALA A 129 0.13 7.71 -5.97
N TYR A 130 -0.07 6.39 -5.89
CA TYR A 130 0.41 5.57 -4.77
C TYR A 130 1.93 5.57 -4.70
N THR A 131 2.60 5.40 -5.85
CA THR A 131 4.07 5.44 -5.95
C THR A 131 4.62 6.79 -5.50
N ALA A 132 3.98 7.90 -5.89
CA ALA A 132 4.35 9.24 -5.44
C ALA A 132 4.18 9.41 -3.92
N PHE A 133 3.05 8.93 -3.37
CA PHE A 133 2.80 8.94 -1.93
C PHE A 133 3.86 8.17 -1.14
N PHE A 134 4.17 6.93 -1.54
CA PHE A 134 5.22 6.15 -0.88
C PHE A 134 6.61 6.77 -1.06
N SER A 135 6.87 7.40 -2.21
CA SER A 135 8.11 8.15 -2.45
C SER A 135 8.26 9.36 -1.53
N ASP A 136 7.16 9.98 -1.09
CA ASP A 136 7.18 11.09 -0.12
C ASP A 136 7.53 10.64 1.30
N LEU A 137 7.27 9.37 1.64
CA LEU A 137 7.74 8.79 2.90
C LEU A 137 9.26 8.60 2.94
N LYS A 138 9.93 8.60 1.77
CA LYS A 138 11.38 8.37 1.62
C LYS A 138 11.82 7.06 2.27
N LEU A 139 11.05 6.00 2.02
CA LEU A 139 11.29 4.63 2.49
C LEU A 139 11.58 3.72 1.29
N PRO A 140 12.34 2.62 1.47
CA PRO A 140 12.63 1.66 0.41
C PRO A 140 11.41 0.77 0.13
N ILE A 141 10.39 1.33 -0.52
CA ILE A 141 9.18 0.60 -0.92
C ILE A 141 9.42 -0.11 -2.25
N LEU A 142 9.20 -1.43 -2.25
CA LEU A 142 9.20 -2.29 -3.42
C LEU A 142 7.77 -2.37 -3.96
N VAL A 143 7.58 -2.15 -5.26
CA VAL A 143 6.27 -2.32 -5.91
C VAL A 143 6.31 -3.66 -6.64
N ALA A 144 5.68 -4.68 -6.06
CA ALA A 144 5.74 -6.05 -6.53
C ALA A 144 4.49 -6.39 -7.34
N GLU A 145 4.67 -7.09 -8.45
CA GLU A 145 3.57 -7.80 -9.11
C GLU A 145 3.02 -8.88 -8.18
N ALA A 146 1.71 -9.03 -8.12
CA ALA A 146 1.04 -9.88 -7.15
C ALA A 146 -0.11 -10.69 -7.76
N SER A 147 -0.59 -11.68 -7.00
CA SER A 147 -1.78 -12.45 -7.34
C SER A 147 -3.05 -11.60 -7.11
N SER A 148 -4.01 -11.69 -8.02
CA SER A 148 -5.33 -11.07 -7.83
C SER A 148 -6.21 -11.82 -6.82
N GLY A 149 -5.84 -13.05 -6.45
CA GLY A 149 -6.53 -13.87 -5.45
C GLY A 149 -8.06 -13.94 -5.63
N ASP A 150 -8.79 -13.89 -4.51
CA ASP A 150 -10.27 -13.91 -4.50
C ASP A 150 -10.92 -12.58 -4.93
N MET A 151 -10.14 -11.51 -5.06
CA MET A 151 -10.62 -10.20 -5.50
C MET A 151 -10.98 -10.22 -7.00
N GLY A 152 -10.37 -11.12 -7.78
CA GLY A 152 -10.53 -11.22 -9.25
C GLY A 152 -9.72 -10.16 -10.00
N GLY A 153 -9.35 -10.44 -11.26
CA GLY A 153 -8.59 -9.51 -12.10
C GLY A 153 -7.32 -10.04 -12.76
N GLU A 154 -6.80 -9.32 -13.76
CA GLU A 154 -5.55 -9.67 -14.48
C GLU A 154 -4.32 -8.85 -14.02
N HIS A 155 -4.53 -7.68 -13.42
CA HIS A 155 -3.45 -6.78 -13.00
C HIS A 155 -3.53 -6.46 -11.51
N SER A 156 -2.47 -6.80 -10.78
CA SER A 156 -2.37 -6.56 -9.34
C SER A 156 -0.94 -6.19 -8.94
N HIS A 157 -0.81 -5.19 -8.06
CA HIS A 157 0.48 -4.76 -7.50
C HIS A 157 0.38 -4.53 -5.99
N GLU A 158 1.36 -5.02 -5.26
CA GLU A 158 1.54 -4.83 -3.82
C GLU A 158 2.70 -3.88 -3.52
N TYR A 159 2.56 -3.09 -2.46
CA TYR A 159 3.54 -2.10 -2.03
C TYR A 159 4.19 -2.58 -0.73
N HIS A 160 5.46 -2.96 -0.82
CA HIS A 160 6.17 -3.72 0.19
C HIS A 160 7.28 -2.91 0.84
N LEU A 161 7.33 -2.88 2.17
CA LEU A 161 8.49 -2.36 2.91
C LEU A 161 9.37 -3.52 3.32
N SER A 162 10.59 -3.58 2.77
CA SER A 162 11.54 -4.66 3.11
C SER A 162 11.91 -4.61 4.60
N HIS A 163 11.61 -5.69 5.32
CA HIS A 163 11.91 -5.83 6.73
C HIS A 163 11.91 -7.31 7.15
N ALA A 164 12.80 -7.69 8.07
CA ALA A 164 13.02 -9.09 8.45
C ALA A 164 11.78 -9.78 9.06
N ILE A 165 10.91 -9.03 9.74
CA ILE A 165 9.66 -9.57 10.31
C ILE A 165 8.52 -9.69 9.29
N GLY A 166 8.73 -9.18 8.06
CA GLY A 166 7.74 -9.16 7.00
C GLY A 166 7.19 -10.55 6.69
N GLU A 167 5.88 -10.65 6.51
CA GLU A 167 5.20 -11.93 6.33
C GLU A 167 5.31 -12.41 4.87
N ASP A 168 5.47 -11.48 3.95
CA ASP A 168 5.55 -11.76 2.53
C ASP A 168 7.00 -11.89 2.07
N THR A 169 7.18 -12.66 1.00
CA THR A 169 8.47 -12.86 0.34
C THR A 169 8.38 -12.24 -1.05
N VAL A 170 9.29 -11.33 -1.36
CA VAL A 170 9.32 -10.58 -2.62
C VAL A 170 10.66 -10.80 -3.32
N ALA A 171 10.61 -11.22 -4.57
CA ALA A 171 11.78 -11.32 -5.43
C ALA A 171 11.98 -10.02 -6.21
N ALA A 172 13.18 -9.45 -6.17
CA ALA A 172 13.54 -8.19 -6.84
C ALA A 172 14.82 -8.32 -7.66
N CYS A 173 14.88 -7.71 -8.84
CA CYS A 173 16.06 -7.64 -9.70
C CYS A 173 16.53 -6.19 -9.83
N LYS A 174 17.70 -5.87 -9.27
CA LYS A 174 18.29 -4.53 -9.36
C LYS A 174 18.69 -4.12 -10.78
N SER A 175 18.94 -5.07 -11.68
CA SER A 175 19.42 -4.78 -13.03
C SER A 175 18.33 -4.23 -13.96
N CYS A 176 17.09 -4.72 -13.83
CA CYS A 176 15.99 -4.33 -14.73
C CYS A 176 14.72 -3.86 -14.00
N GLY A 177 14.70 -3.85 -12.67
CA GLY A 177 13.55 -3.42 -11.86
C GLY A 177 12.42 -4.44 -11.72
N TYR A 178 12.60 -5.68 -12.18
CA TYR A 178 11.61 -6.75 -11.96
C TYR A 178 11.39 -6.95 -10.46
N THR A 179 10.13 -6.90 -10.01
CA THR A 179 9.76 -7.13 -8.62
C THR A 179 8.44 -7.88 -8.58
N ALA A 180 8.38 -9.00 -7.86
CA ALA A 180 7.18 -9.85 -7.78
C ALA A 180 7.09 -10.54 -6.42
N ASN A 181 5.87 -10.74 -5.91
CA ASN A 181 5.60 -11.57 -4.75
C ASN A 181 5.88 -13.05 -5.09
N ASP A 182 6.36 -13.85 -4.15
CA ASP A 182 6.63 -15.30 -4.27
C ASP A 182 5.47 -16.08 -4.91
N GLU A 183 4.22 -15.61 -4.75
CA GLU A 183 3.05 -16.24 -5.38
C GLU A 183 3.05 -16.21 -6.91
N VAL A 184 3.63 -15.16 -7.50
CA VAL A 184 3.63 -14.91 -8.96
C VAL A 184 5.04 -14.73 -9.53
N ALA A 185 6.05 -14.75 -8.67
CA ALA A 185 7.42 -14.58 -9.06
C ALA A 185 7.86 -15.72 -9.99
N ALA A 186 8.59 -15.33 -11.03
CA ALA A 186 9.23 -16.25 -11.95
C ALA A 186 10.75 -16.09 -11.83
N ALA A 187 11.47 -17.16 -12.13
CA ALA A 187 12.92 -17.16 -12.20
C ALA A 187 13.37 -17.87 -13.46
N ARG A 188 14.43 -17.36 -14.09
CA ARG A 188 15.13 -18.11 -15.11
C ARG A 188 15.84 -19.26 -14.41
N SER A 189 15.46 -20.49 -14.77
CA SER A 189 16.03 -21.72 -14.23
C SER A 189 17.54 -21.71 -14.42
N SER A 190 18.27 -21.51 -13.32
CA SER A 190 19.74 -21.58 -13.29
C SER A 190 20.26 -22.80 -12.52
N ARG A 191 19.36 -23.46 -11.78
CA ARG A 191 19.65 -24.58 -10.89
C ARG A 191 19.32 -25.90 -11.60
N GLN A 192 20.34 -26.46 -12.25
CA GLN A 192 20.28 -27.81 -12.84
C GLN A 192 20.77 -28.87 -11.85
N LEU A 193 20.25 -30.09 -12.00
CA LEU A 193 20.78 -31.25 -11.29
C LEU A 193 22.15 -31.61 -11.89
N ASP A 194 23.17 -31.69 -11.04
CA ASP A 194 24.51 -32.13 -11.45
C ASP A 194 24.59 -33.66 -11.44
N GLY A 195 25.03 -34.26 -12.55
CA GLY A 195 25.25 -35.71 -12.65
C GLY A 195 24.03 -36.54 -13.09
N ALA A 196 24.11 -37.86 -12.92
CA ALA A 196 23.03 -38.77 -13.28
C ALA A 196 21.91 -38.73 -12.24
N ILE A 197 20.67 -38.56 -12.69
CA ILE A 197 19.48 -38.54 -11.83
C ILE A 197 19.23 -39.95 -11.28
N SER A 198 18.95 -40.04 -9.98
CA SER A 198 18.60 -41.27 -9.26
C SER A 198 17.31 -41.07 -8.46
N PRO A 199 16.64 -42.13 -7.97
CA PRO A 199 15.45 -42.01 -7.13
C PRO A 199 15.62 -41.11 -5.90
N SER A 200 16.84 -41.03 -5.34
CA SER A 200 17.16 -40.16 -4.20
C SER A 200 17.09 -38.66 -4.50
N ASN A 201 17.04 -38.28 -5.79
CA ASN A 201 16.90 -36.89 -6.23
C ASN A 201 15.44 -36.43 -6.32
N PHE A 202 14.46 -37.31 -6.07
CA PHE A 202 13.05 -36.97 -6.14
C PHE A 202 12.52 -36.66 -4.75
N GLY A 203 12.18 -35.40 -4.53
CA GLY A 203 11.36 -34.96 -3.40
C GLY A 203 9.89 -35.08 -3.75
N ILE A 204 9.07 -35.42 -2.76
CA ILE A 204 7.62 -35.47 -2.89
C ILE A 204 6.96 -34.68 -1.77
N TRP A 205 6.03 -33.82 -2.15
CA TRP A 205 5.03 -33.28 -1.25
C TRP A 205 3.65 -33.81 -1.66
N ARG A 206 2.77 -34.10 -0.70
CA ARG A 206 1.43 -34.62 -0.97
C ARG A 206 0.38 -33.64 -0.48
N GLY A 207 -0.53 -33.28 -1.38
CA GLY A 207 -1.71 -32.47 -1.10
C GLY A 207 -2.98 -33.18 -1.55
N ILE A 208 -4.13 -32.57 -1.28
CA ILE A 208 -5.44 -33.10 -1.66
C ILE A 208 -6.33 -31.97 -2.19
N THR A 209 -7.23 -32.28 -3.11
CA THR A 209 -8.22 -31.30 -3.58
C THR A 209 -9.28 -31.01 -2.52
N LYS A 210 -9.97 -29.87 -2.65
CA LYS A 210 -11.05 -29.46 -1.72
C LYS A 210 -12.20 -30.45 -1.64
N ASP A 211 -12.51 -31.13 -2.74
CA ASP A 211 -13.54 -32.18 -2.80
C ASP A 211 -13.07 -33.52 -2.20
N ARG A 212 -11.80 -33.61 -1.79
CA ARG A 212 -11.14 -34.81 -1.23
C ARG A 212 -11.04 -36.00 -2.20
N LYS A 213 -11.32 -35.80 -3.50
CA LYS A 213 -11.34 -36.89 -4.49
C LYS A 213 -10.01 -37.09 -5.23
N THR A 214 -9.11 -36.11 -5.21
CA THR A 214 -7.84 -36.19 -5.92
C THR A 214 -6.66 -36.03 -4.96
N LEU A 215 -5.82 -37.06 -4.87
CA LEU A 215 -4.50 -36.97 -4.23
C LEU A 215 -3.52 -36.33 -5.21
N VAL A 216 -2.81 -35.30 -4.76
CA VAL A 216 -1.86 -34.55 -5.58
C VAL A 216 -0.45 -34.79 -5.07
N ASN A 217 0.36 -35.49 -5.86
CA ASN A 217 1.79 -35.62 -5.61
C ASN A 217 2.54 -34.51 -6.35
N VAL A 218 3.27 -33.68 -5.62
CA VAL A 218 4.13 -32.63 -6.16
C VAL A 218 5.57 -33.12 -6.10
N TRP A 219 6.15 -33.42 -7.25
CA TRP A 219 7.49 -33.96 -7.41
C TRP A 219 8.47 -32.86 -7.78
N TYR A 220 9.52 -32.69 -6.98
CA TYR A 220 10.54 -31.65 -7.16
C TYR A 220 11.94 -32.21 -6.97
N PRO A 221 12.97 -31.61 -7.60
CA PRO A 221 14.34 -32.07 -7.46
C PRO A 221 14.91 -31.74 -6.07
N LEU A 222 15.46 -32.75 -5.39
CA LEU A 222 16.28 -32.57 -4.20
C LEU A 222 17.71 -32.21 -4.62
N MET A 223 18.09 -30.96 -4.32
CA MET A 223 19.40 -30.42 -4.67
C MET A 223 20.36 -30.57 -3.49
N ALA A 224 21.61 -30.98 -3.75
CA ALA A 224 22.61 -31.25 -2.70
C ALA A 224 22.89 -30.07 -1.74
N ASN A 225 22.61 -28.83 -2.17
CA ASN A 225 22.82 -27.60 -1.40
C ASN A 225 21.51 -26.88 -0.99
N SER A 226 20.34 -27.51 -1.15
CA SER A 226 19.07 -26.91 -0.75
C SER A 226 18.75 -27.25 0.71
N PRO A 227 18.21 -26.31 1.50
CA PRO A 227 17.62 -26.64 2.81
C PRO A 227 16.64 -27.80 2.66
N LEU A 228 16.71 -28.77 3.57
CA LEU A 228 15.90 -30.01 3.54
C LEU A 228 14.41 -29.74 3.81
N GLU A 229 14.09 -28.63 4.47
CA GLU A 229 12.71 -28.15 4.70
C GLU A 229 12.38 -27.03 3.69
N ASP A 230 11.19 -27.08 3.09
CA ASP A 230 10.61 -26.02 2.25
C ASP A 230 11.33 -25.67 0.94
N SER A 231 11.86 -26.67 0.21
CA SER A 231 12.49 -26.43 -1.10
C SER A 231 11.52 -26.19 -2.26
N TRP A 232 10.21 -26.39 -2.06
CA TRP A 232 9.22 -26.42 -3.14
C TRP A 232 8.22 -25.24 -3.06
N ASN A 233 7.62 -24.90 -4.20
CA ASN A 233 6.72 -23.77 -4.37
C ASN A 233 5.26 -24.23 -4.47
N ILE A 234 4.48 -24.01 -3.40
CA ILE A 234 3.06 -24.34 -3.35
C ILE A 234 2.20 -23.54 -4.33
N HIS A 235 2.58 -22.29 -4.61
CA HIS A 235 1.86 -21.43 -5.54
C HIS A 235 2.01 -21.94 -6.97
N ALA A 236 3.20 -22.43 -7.34
CA ALA A 236 3.43 -23.07 -8.63
C ALA A 236 2.53 -24.32 -8.80
N ALA A 237 2.40 -25.16 -7.77
CA ALA A 237 1.49 -26.31 -7.80
C ALA A 237 0.01 -25.88 -7.91
N LYS A 238 -0.41 -24.87 -7.16
CA LYS A 238 -1.78 -24.32 -7.20
C LYS A 238 -2.12 -23.67 -8.54
N SER A 239 -1.13 -23.13 -9.25
CA SER A 239 -1.32 -22.54 -10.60
C SER A 239 -1.75 -23.57 -11.65
N VAL A 240 -1.38 -24.84 -11.46
CA VAL A 240 -1.76 -25.95 -12.34
C VAL A 240 -2.86 -26.84 -11.74
N VAL A 241 -3.09 -26.75 -10.42
CA VAL A 241 -4.18 -27.43 -9.71
C VAL A 241 -4.95 -26.41 -8.87
N SER A 242 -5.91 -25.71 -9.46
CA SER A 242 -6.66 -24.63 -8.79
C SER A 242 -7.45 -25.10 -7.56
N GLU A 243 -7.90 -26.36 -7.56
CA GLU A 243 -8.68 -26.98 -6.48
C GLU A 243 -7.82 -27.56 -5.34
N LEU A 244 -6.50 -27.40 -5.40
CA LEU A 244 -5.59 -27.85 -4.35
C LEU A 244 -5.92 -27.14 -3.02
N ASP A 245 -6.18 -27.92 -1.98
CA ASP A 245 -6.45 -27.40 -0.64
C ASP A 245 -5.13 -27.22 0.13
N THR A 246 -4.65 -25.99 0.16
CA THR A 246 -3.42 -25.61 0.86
C THR A 246 -3.60 -25.48 2.38
N SER A 247 -4.82 -25.62 2.91
CA SER A 247 -5.08 -25.56 4.35
C SER A 247 -4.86 -26.90 5.06
N VAL A 248 -4.73 -27.98 4.30
CA VAL A 248 -4.58 -29.34 4.82
C VAL A 248 -3.10 -29.69 4.95
N SER A 249 -2.68 -30.01 6.16
CA SER A 249 -1.31 -30.46 6.45
C SER A 249 -1.11 -31.97 6.32
N ASP A 250 -2.18 -32.76 6.49
CA ASP A 250 -2.15 -34.22 6.44
C ASP A 250 -3.09 -34.75 5.35
N ALA A 251 -2.66 -34.60 4.10
CA ALA A 251 -3.42 -35.06 2.94
C ALA A 251 -3.62 -36.59 2.91
N VAL A 252 -2.71 -37.34 3.52
CA VAL A 252 -2.74 -38.81 3.50
C VAL A 252 -3.88 -39.35 4.35
N SER A 253 -4.13 -38.77 5.53
CA SER A 253 -5.26 -39.17 6.37
C SER A 253 -6.60 -38.95 5.68
N PHE A 254 -6.84 -37.76 5.10
CA PHE A 254 -8.07 -37.48 4.36
C PHE A 254 -8.24 -38.39 3.13
N TRP A 255 -7.15 -38.71 2.45
CA TRP A 255 -7.16 -39.64 1.34
C TRP A 255 -7.55 -41.06 1.77
N ASN A 256 -7.02 -41.52 2.90
CA ASN A 256 -7.37 -42.83 3.46
C ASN A 256 -8.84 -42.92 3.87
N GLU A 257 -9.39 -41.84 4.44
CA GLU A 257 -10.83 -41.73 4.73
C GLU A 257 -11.66 -41.80 3.44
N ALA A 258 -11.29 -41.03 2.41
CA ALA A 258 -11.99 -41.04 1.12
C ALA A 258 -12.00 -42.43 0.46
N ILE A 259 -10.91 -43.19 0.57
CA ILE A 259 -10.84 -44.58 0.08
C ILE A 259 -11.78 -45.50 0.87
N GLN A 260 -11.84 -45.35 2.21
CA GLN A 260 -12.73 -46.16 3.05
C GLN A 260 -14.21 -45.89 2.73
N GLU A 261 -14.55 -44.64 2.44
CA GLU A 261 -15.91 -44.24 2.07
C GLU A 261 -16.32 -44.67 0.66
N ALA A 262 -15.38 -44.70 -0.28
CA ALA A 262 -15.65 -45.06 -1.68
C ALA A 262 -15.98 -46.56 -1.90
N GLY A 263 -15.57 -47.46 -0.99
CA GLY A 263 -15.79 -48.91 -1.14
C GLY A 263 -15.13 -49.53 -2.39
N GLU A 264 -15.51 -50.77 -2.78
CA GLU A 264 -14.99 -51.46 -3.98
C GLU A 264 -15.53 -50.88 -5.31
N HIS A 265 -16.41 -49.88 -5.26
CA HIS A 265 -17.12 -49.34 -6.42
C HIS A 265 -17.18 -47.81 -6.37
N ASP A 266 -16.10 -47.11 -6.78
CA ASP A 266 -16.30 -45.93 -7.65
C ASP A 266 -15.04 -45.47 -8.40
N GLY A 267 -15.25 -44.97 -9.62
CA GLY A 267 -14.23 -44.45 -10.53
C GLY A 267 -13.93 -42.95 -10.35
N GLU A 268 -14.23 -42.38 -9.19
CA GLU A 268 -14.09 -40.95 -8.93
C GLU A 268 -12.77 -40.53 -8.29
N LEU A 269 -12.06 -41.44 -7.61
CA LEU A 269 -10.78 -41.14 -7.00
C LEU A 269 -9.68 -41.06 -8.06
N GLN A 270 -8.79 -40.06 -7.96
CA GLN A 270 -7.71 -39.87 -8.92
C GLN A 270 -6.38 -39.55 -8.23
N LEU A 271 -5.28 -40.00 -8.84
CA LEU A 271 -3.93 -39.60 -8.46
C LEU A 271 -3.35 -38.67 -9.53
N LEU A 272 -3.00 -37.45 -9.11
CA LEU A 272 -2.41 -36.44 -9.97
C LEU A 272 -0.94 -36.23 -9.60
N ASN A 273 -0.02 -36.45 -10.56
CA ASN A 273 1.40 -36.17 -10.37
C ASN A 273 1.77 -34.83 -11.03
N VAL A 274 2.08 -33.83 -10.24
CA VAL A 274 2.59 -32.53 -10.69
C VAL A 274 4.11 -32.58 -10.60
N ILE A 275 4.81 -32.53 -11.74
CA ILE A 275 6.23 -32.88 -11.84
C ILE A 275 7.04 -31.70 -12.35
N ASP A 276 8.12 -31.38 -11.65
CA ASP A 276 9.04 -30.32 -12.08
C ASP A 276 9.73 -30.70 -13.40
N SER A 277 9.84 -29.73 -14.29
CA SER A 277 10.43 -29.89 -15.63
C SER A 277 11.83 -30.51 -15.62
N ARG A 278 12.64 -30.28 -14.58
CA ARG A 278 14.02 -30.79 -14.50
C ARG A 278 14.11 -32.29 -14.26
N ILE A 279 13.08 -32.89 -13.68
CA ILE A 279 13.02 -34.32 -13.38
C ILE A 279 11.96 -35.04 -14.21
N ALA A 280 11.13 -34.32 -14.97
CA ALA A 280 10.04 -34.88 -15.76
C ALA A 280 10.50 -35.98 -16.73
N ALA A 281 11.66 -35.81 -17.39
CA ALA A 281 12.19 -36.82 -18.31
C ALA A 281 12.57 -38.12 -17.58
N SER A 282 13.23 -38.03 -16.43
CA SER A 282 13.67 -39.19 -15.64
C SER A 282 12.58 -39.77 -14.74
N PHE A 283 11.49 -39.03 -14.52
CA PHE A 283 10.38 -39.48 -13.68
C PHE A 283 9.75 -40.76 -14.24
N GLU A 284 9.55 -40.84 -15.56
CA GLU A 284 8.99 -42.05 -16.17
C GLU A 284 9.95 -43.25 -16.09
N ASP A 285 11.26 -43.02 -16.17
CA ASP A 285 12.27 -44.08 -16.03
C ASP A 285 12.25 -44.72 -14.64
N PHE A 286 12.06 -43.90 -13.59
CA PHE A 286 12.07 -44.34 -12.19
C PHE A 286 10.67 -44.54 -11.60
N ARG A 287 9.61 -44.40 -12.39
CA ARG A 287 8.22 -44.37 -11.90
C ARG A 287 7.85 -45.55 -11.00
N ASN A 288 8.37 -46.74 -11.31
CA ASN A 288 8.13 -47.97 -10.55
C ASN A 288 8.94 -48.07 -9.25
N GLU A 289 9.99 -47.27 -9.11
CA GLU A 289 10.85 -47.19 -7.92
C GLU A 289 10.41 -46.06 -6.98
N LEU A 290 9.60 -45.12 -7.46
CA LEU A 290 9.11 -43.97 -6.70
C LEU A 290 7.88 -44.33 -5.85
N PRO A 291 7.75 -43.75 -4.64
CA PRO A 291 6.61 -43.97 -3.76
C PRO A 291 5.38 -43.17 -4.24
N LEU A 292 4.74 -43.61 -5.32
CA LEU A 292 3.58 -42.93 -5.91
C LEU A 292 2.36 -42.90 -4.97
N PHE A 293 2.21 -43.92 -4.13
CA PHE A 293 1.12 -44.03 -3.16
C PHE A 293 1.67 -43.98 -1.72
N PRO A 294 0.90 -43.49 -0.75
CA PRO A 294 1.19 -43.68 0.67
C PRO A 294 1.28 -45.18 1.03
N GLU A 295 2.12 -45.53 2.01
CA GLU A 295 2.21 -46.92 2.50
C GLU A 295 0.84 -47.37 3.03
N ASP A 296 0.44 -48.61 2.71
CA ASP A 296 -0.86 -49.29 2.93
C ASP A 296 -1.80 -49.45 1.71
N LEU A 297 -1.51 -48.82 0.57
CA LEU A 297 -2.29 -49.00 -0.66
C LEU A 297 -1.68 -50.07 -1.58
N LYS A 298 -2.30 -51.25 -1.63
CA LYS A 298 -2.10 -52.20 -2.74
C LYS A 298 -2.79 -51.64 -3.99
N ALA A 299 -2.02 -50.83 -4.72
CA ALA A 299 -2.37 -50.27 -6.03
C ALA A 299 -3.12 -51.29 -6.90
N THR A 300 -4.16 -50.85 -7.61
CA THR A 300 -4.43 -51.35 -8.98
C THR A 300 -5.50 -50.58 -9.75
N HIS A 301 -6.41 -49.81 -9.10
CA HIS A 301 -7.60 -49.30 -9.81
C HIS A 301 -7.82 -47.78 -9.77
N VAL A 302 -6.90 -46.98 -9.22
CA VAL A 302 -7.02 -45.50 -9.22
C VAL A 302 -6.40 -44.94 -10.50
N PRO A 303 -7.16 -44.22 -11.36
CA PRO A 303 -6.63 -43.51 -12.52
C PRO A 303 -5.51 -42.54 -12.13
N GLN A 304 -4.46 -42.50 -12.95
CA GLN A 304 -3.32 -41.62 -12.75
C GLN A 304 -3.16 -40.66 -13.92
N SER A 305 -2.85 -39.41 -13.61
CA SER A 305 -2.49 -38.39 -14.59
C SER A 305 -1.23 -37.65 -14.17
N SER A 306 -0.63 -36.91 -15.09
CA SER A 306 0.60 -36.16 -14.83
C SER A 306 0.59 -34.81 -15.53
N ILE A 307 1.07 -33.79 -14.83
CA ILE A 307 1.22 -32.43 -15.33
C ILE A 307 2.69 -32.05 -15.20
N THR A 308 3.32 -31.70 -16.31
CA THR A 308 4.73 -31.31 -16.38
C THR A 308 4.93 -29.87 -16.87
N GLN A 309 3.84 -29.23 -17.32
CA GLN A 309 3.83 -27.90 -17.92
C GLN A 309 2.64 -27.09 -17.39
N THR A 310 2.75 -25.78 -17.48
CA THR A 310 1.64 -24.86 -17.18
C THR A 310 0.56 -24.95 -18.28
N PRO A 311 -0.66 -24.43 -18.05
CA PRO A 311 -1.68 -24.32 -19.09
C PRO A 311 -1.22 -23.55 -20.34
N ALA A 312 -0.22 -22.67 -20.20
CA ALA A 312 0.38 -21.91 -21.30
C ALA A 312 1.46 -22.70 -22.07
N GLY A 313 1.75 -23.95 -21.68
CA GLY A 313 2.75 -24.81 -22.29
C GLY A 313 4.20 -24.49 -21.88
N THR A 314 4.40 -23.75 -20.78
CA THR A 314 5.74 -23.45 -20.26
C THR A 314 6.19 -24.53 -19.28
N ASP A 315 7.50 -24.75 -19.21
CA ASP A 315 8.12 -25.66 -18.24
C ASP A 315 7.74 -25.29 -16.80
N LEU A 316 7.34 -26.30 -16.02
CA LEU A 316 6.95 -26.12 -14.63
C LEU A 316 8.18 -26.05 -13.73
N ASN A 317 8.29 -24.98 -12.94
CA ASN A 317 9.29 -24.83 -11.88
C ASN A 317 8.59 -24.89 -10.52
N LEU A 318 8.78 -26.00 -9.82
CA LEU A 318 8.21 -26.28 -8.51
C LEU A 318 9.19 -26.02 -7.38
N LEU A 319 10.40 -25.50 -7.64
CA LEU A 319 11.27 -25.06 -6.56
C LEU A 319 10.94 -23.64 -6.13
N ARG A 320 11.11 -23.38 -4.83
CA ARG A 320 11.04 -22.03 -4.29
C ARG A 320 12.18 -21.18 -4.88
N ILE A 321 11.86 -19.93 -5.20
CA ILE A 321 12.85 -18.97 -5.71
C ILE A 321 13.80 -18.56 -4.58
N MET A 322 15.08 -18.44 -4.90
CA MET A 322 16.12 -18.12 -3.92
C MET A 322 17.00 -16.96 -4.39
N ASP A 323 17.76 -16.39 -3.44
CA ASP A 323 18.79 -15.40 -3.73
C ASP A 323 19.77 -15.92 -4.79
N GLY A 324 20.04 -15.09 -5.78
CA GLY A 324 20.98 -15.38 -6.86
C GLY A 324 20.38 -16.10 -8.07
N ASP A 325 19.12 -16.52 -8.02
CA ASP A 325 18.41 -17.05 -9.18
C ASP A 325 18.41 -16.05 -10.35
N GLY A 326 18.34 -16.55 -11.58
CA GLY A 326 18.34 -15.69 -12.77
C GLY A 326 17.05 -14.89 -12.89
N CYS A 327 17.16 -13.61 -13.23
CA CYS A 327 15.98 -12.78 -13.49
C CYS A 327 15.22 -13.30 -14.74
N PRO A 328 13.88 -13.39 -14.71
CA PRO A 328 13.10 -13.83 -15.85
C PRO A 328 13.00 -12.77 -16.97
N ARG A 329 13.34 -11.50 -16.68
CA ARG A 329 13.19 -10.36 -17.61
C ARG A 329 14.48 -9.85 -18.23
N CYS A 330 15.64 -10.25 -17.72
CA CYS A 330 16.92 -9.82 -18.28
C CYS A 330 18.01 -10.88 -18.11
N ASP A 331 18.95 -10.91 -19.05
CA ASP A 331 19.92 -12.00 -19.16
C ASP A 331 20.98 -11.97 -18.06
N THR A 332 21.40 -10.79 -17.61
CA THR A 332 22.50 -10.65 -16.64
C THR A 332 22.04 -10.47 -15.20
N GLY A 333 20.75 -10.17 -14.99
CA GLY A 333 20.22 -9.87 -13.67
C GLY A 333 20.05 -11.11 -12.81
N LYS A 334 20.22 -10.94 -11.50
CA LYS A 334 19.94 -11.93 -10.47
C LYS A 334 18.84 -11.41 -9.53
N LEU A 335 18.09 -12.34 -8.97
CA LEU A 335 17.03 -12.06 -8.00
C LEU A 335 17.62 -11.94 -6.60
N GLU A 336 17.11 -10.96 -5.86
CA GLU A 336 17.28 -10.80 -4.42
C GLU A 336 15.91 -11.04 -3.77
N ILE A 337 15.90 -11.84 -2.71
CA ILE A 337 14.71 -12.24 -1.98
C ILE A 337 14.62 -11.43 -0.70
N HIS A 338 13.51 -10.71 -0.57
CA HIS A 338 13.23 -9.84 0.55
C HIS A 338 12.04 -10.38 1.34
N ARG A 339 12.21 -10.51 2.66
CA ARG A 339 11.03 -10.47 3.54
C ARG A 339 10.50 -9.04 3.59
N ALA A 340 9.19 -8.87 3.52
CA ALA A 340 8.58 -7.55 3.44
C ALA A 340 7.19 -7.45 4.10
N LEU A 341 6.85 -6.23 4.49
CA LEU A 341 5.55 -5.84 5.02
C LEU A 341 4.72 -5.19 3.91
N GLU A 342 3.62 -5.83 3.52
CA GLU A 342 2.66 -5.27 2.56
C GLU A 342 1.90 -4.08 3.17
N LEU A 343 2.12 -2.88 2.63
CA LEU A 343 1.51 -1.62 3.08
C LEU A 343 0.26 -1.23 2.28
N GLY A 344 0.10 -1.80 1.09
CA GLY A 344 -1.04 -1.53 0.22
C GLY A 344 -1.06 -2.45 -0.99
N HIS A 345 -2.23 -2.50 -1.63
CA HIS A 345 -2.52 -3.42 -2.72
C HIS A 345 -3.48 -2.77 -3.71
N THR A 346 -3.22 -2.91 -5.00
CA THR A 346 -4.04 -2.34 -6.06
C THR A 346 -4.43 -3.42 -7.07
N PHE A 347 -5.69 -3.43 -7.49
CA PHE A 347 -6.31 -4.44 -8.35
C PHE A 347 -7.11 -3.81 -9.49
N ILE A 348 -7.09 -4.44 -10.66
CA ILE A 348 -8.15 -4.30 -11.67
C ILE A 348 -9.12 -5.45 -11.47
N LEU A 349 -10.30 -5.16 -10.94
CA LEU A 349 -11.33 -6.16 -10.60
C LEU A 349 -12.14 -6.62 -11.83
N GLY A 350 -12.09 -5.86 -12.92
CA GLY A 350 -12.92 -6.10 -14.10
C GLY A 350 -14.40 -6.01 -13.75
N THR A 351 -15.19 -7.00 -14.15
CA THR A 351 -16.64 -7.05 -13.91
C THR A 351 -17.05 -7.90 -12.70
N ARG A 352 -16.08 -8.35 -11.89
CA ARG A 352 -16.28 -9.33 -10.79
C ARG A 352 -17.42 -8.99 -9.84
N TYR A 353 -17.62 -7.69 -9.56
CA TYR A 353 -18.67 -7.19 -8.67
C TYR A 353 -19.80 -6.50 -9.43
N SER A 354 -19.50 -5.82 -10.54
CA SER A 354 -20.49 -5.05 -11.29
C SER A 354 -21.51 -5.93 -12.01
N GLU A 355 -21.13 -7.12 -12.46
CA GLU A 355 -22.07 -8.11 -13.00
C GLU A 355 -23.06 -8.62 -11.94
N PRO A 356 -22.64 -9.25 -10.82
CA PRO A 356 -23.58 -9.81 -9.85
C PRO A 356 -24.40 -8.77 -9.07
N LEU A 357 -23.93 -7.51 -9.03
CA LEU A 357 -24.62 -6.40 -8.35
C LEU A 357 -25.28 -5.42 -9.32
N GLU A 358 -25.38 -5.81 -10.60
CA GLU A 358 -26.11 -5.09 -11.65
C GLU A 358 -25.66 -3.62 -11.85
N ALA A 359 -24.38 -3.32 -11.56
CA ALA A 359 -23.79 -2.01 -11.83
C ALA A 359 -23.43 -1.91 -13.33
N SER A 360 -24.40 -1.50 -14.14
CA SER A 360 -24.25 -1.45 -15.60
C SER A 360 -24.79 -0.15 -16.20
N VAL A 361 -24.28 0.28 -17.35
CA VAL A 361 -24.74 1.47 -18.09
C VAL A 361 -25.21 1.11 -19.50
N ALA A 362 -26.14 1.89 -20.03
CA ALA A 362 -26.55 1.78 -21.44
C ALA A 362 -25.63 2.62 -22.34
N LEU A 363 -25.26 2.06 -23.50
CA LEU A 363 -24.45 2.74 -24.51
C LEU A 363 -25.33 3.44 -25.57
N PRO A 364 -24.93 4.60 -26.12
CA PRO A 364 -25.69 5.29 -27.17
C PRO A 364 -25.90 4.45 -28.42
N GLN A 365 -24.90 3.64 -28.77
CA GLN A 365 -24.92 2.82 -29.97
C GLN A 365 -25.96 1.70 -29.86
N ASN A 366 -26.20 1.19 -28.64
CA ASN A 366 -27.16 0.12 -28.36
C ASN A 366 -27.87 0.37 -27.01
N PRO A 367 -28.84 1.31 -26.93
CA PRO A 367 -29.46 1.70 -25.65
C PRO A 367 -30.20 0.57 -24.94
N GLY A 368 -30.60 -0.48 -25.66
CA GLY A 368 -31.26 -1.67 -25.10
C GLY A 368 -30.31 -2.67 -24.45
N ILE A 369 -28.99 -2.52 -24.62
CA ILE A 369 -27.98 -3.40 -24.02
C ILE A 369 -27.28 -2.63 -22.91
N ARG A 370 -27.36 -3.16 -21.68
CA ARG A 370 -26.59 -2.64 -20.54
C ARG A 370 -25.27 -3.40 -20.47
N VAL A 371 -24.18 -2.66 -20.29
CA VAL A 371 -22.83 -3.21 -20.15
C VAL A 371 -22.36 -2.99 -18.71
N PRO A 372 -21.86 -4.04 -18.03
CA PRO A 372 -21.29 -3.90 -16.69
C PRO A 372 -20.07 -2.99 -16.72
N VAL A 373 -19.96 -2.11 -15.73
CA VAL A 373 -18.80 -1.21 -15.63
C VAL A 373 -17.57 -1.97 -15.18
N GLN A 374 -16.41 -1.59 -15.68
CA GLN A 374 -15.12 -2.12 -15.25
C GLN A 374 -14.74 -1.49 -13.92
N MET A 375 -14.19 -2.29 -13.00
CA MET A 375 -13.85 -1.83 -11.67
C MET A 375 -12.37 -1.96 -11.35
N GLY A 376 -11.85 -1.03 -10.54
CA GLY A 376 -10.56 -1.15 -9.86
C GLY A 376 -10.72 -0.95 -8.36
N CYS A 377 -9.85 -1.56 -7.55
CA CYS A 377 -9.80 -1.38 -6.09
C CYS A 377 -8.36 -1.12 -5.64
N PHE A 378 -8.18 -0.14 -4.76
CA PHE A 378 -6.87 0.37 -4.36
C PHE A 378 -6.88 0.62 -2.86
N GLY A 379 -6.14 -0.19 -2.11
CA GLY A 379 -6.08 -0.20 -0.65
C GLY A 379 -4.72 0.24 -0.10
N ILE A 380 -4.73 1.06 0.95
CA ILE A 380 -3.57 1.38 1.77
C ILE A 380 -3.90 1.10 3.24
N GLY A 381 -3.11 0.25 3.89
CA GLY A 381 -3.20 0.01 5.32
C GLY A 381 -2.63 1.18 6.12
N VAL A 382 -3.43 2.23 6.38
CA VAL A 382 -2.98 3.45 7.07
C VAL A 382 -2.41 3.15 8.46
N SER A 383 -3.09 2.31 9.25
CA SER A 383 -2.57 1.88 10.56
C SER A 383 -1.29 1.04 10.41
N ARG A 384 -1.25 0.17 9.39
CA ARG A 384 -0.10 -0.70 9.12
C ARG A 384 1.14 0.09 8.74
N ILE A 385 1.01 1.17 7.95
CA ILE A 385 2.12 2.09 7.64
C ILE A 385 2.77 2.60 8.92
N LEU A 386 1.97 3.03 9.91
CA LEU A 386 2.52 3.53 11.18
C LEU A 386 3.32 2.45 11.92
N GLY A 387 2.77 1.23 12.00
CA GLY A 387 3.47 0.09 12.60
C GLY A 387 4.76 -0.26 11.85
N ALA A 388 4.71 -0.29 10.53
CA ALA A 388 5.85 -0.68 9.68
C ALA A 388 6.97 0.34 9.71
N VAL A 389 6.63 1.63 9.76
CA VAL A 389 7.62 2.70 9.90
C VAL A 389 8.24 2.72 11.29
N ALA A 390 7.43 2.53 12.33
CA ALA A 390 7.94 2.43 13.69
C ALA A 390 8.92 1.25 13.81
N GLU A 391 8.57 0.08 13.25
CA GLU A 391 9.44 -1.09 13.25
C GLU A 391 10.77 -0.83 12.51
N LEU A 392 10.71 -0.19 11.34
CA LEU A 392 11.90 0.04 10.52
C LEU A 392 12.84 1.11 11.11
N LEU A 393 12.29 2.18 11.67
CA LEU A 393 13.06 3.39 11.98
C LEU A 393 13.26 3.63 13.48
N ALA A 394 12.53 2.96 14.36
CA ALA A 394 12.78 3.08 15.80
C ALA A 394 14.17 2.54 16.17
N ASP A 395 14.74 3.12 17.21
CA ASP A 395 16.03 2.73 17.75
C ASP A 395 15.98 2.71 19.30
N ASP A 396 17.15 2.57 19.94
CA ASP A 396 17.26 2.47 21.40
C ASP A 396 16.71 3.67 22.19
N LYS A 397 16.52 4.84 21.58
CA LYS A 397 15.91 5.98 22.28
C LYS A 397 14.41 6.15 22.00
N GLY A 398 13.89 5.55 20.94
CA GLY A 398 12.47 5.62 20.60
C GLY A 398 12.20 5.77 19.11
N LEU A 399 11.07 6.42 18.80
CA LEU A 399 10.58 6.56 17.44
C LEU A 399 11.44 7.54 16.62
N ASN A 400 11.42 7.38 15.29
CA ASN A 400 12.13 8.25 14.36
C ASN A 400 11.33 8.38 13.06
N TRP A 401 10.37 9.29 13.05
CA TRP A 401 9.41 9.40 11.96
C TRP A 401 10.02 10.07 10.72
N PRO A 402 9.64 9.64 9.49
CA PRO A 402 9.71 10.52 8.33
C PRO A 402 8.88 11.78 8.62
N ARG A 403 9.42 12.95 8.27
CA ARG A 403 8.74 14.26 8.46
C ARG A 403 7.27 14.22 8.04
N ALA A 404 7.02 13.57 6.90
CA ALA A 404 5.73 13.45 6.26
C ALA A 404 4.62 12.89 7.18
N ILE A 405 4.97 12.02 8.13
CA ILE A 405 4.02 11.32 9.00
C ILE A 405 4.29 11.53 10.49
N ALA A 406 5.26 12.40 10.82
CA ALA A 406 5.55 12.77 12.19
C ALA A 406 4.32 13.44 12.84
N PRO A 407 4.09 13.24 14.16
CA PRO A 407 2.99 13.87 14.86
C PRO A 407 3.09 15.40 14.80
N PHE A 408 4.30 15.91 15.07
CA PHE A 408 4.70 17.28 14.75
C PHE A 408 6.07 17.30 14.08
N GLU A 409 6.31 18.29 13.23
CA GLU A 409 7.61 18.43 12.55
C GLU A 409 8.69 18.96 13.50
N VAL A 410 8.29 19.84 14.42
CA VAL A 410 9.19 20.52 15.37
C VAL A 410 8.59 20.47 16.78
N VAL A 411 9.42 20.17 17.79
CA VAL A 411 9.10 20.42 19.20
C VAL A 411 10.00 21.52 19.78
N ILE A 412 9.42 22.46 20.51
CA ILE A 412 10.14 23.49 21.26
C ILE A 412 10.19 23.09 22.74
N ILE A 413 11.40 23.01 23.31
CA ILE A 413 11.65 22.60 24.69
C ILE A 413 12.35 23.75 25.45
N PRO A 414 11.61 24.53 26.26
CA PRO A 414 12.20 25.54 27.11
C PRO A 414 12.80 24.94 28.39
N THR A 415 14.04 25.31 28.68
CA THR A 415 14.77 24.85 29.88
C THR A 415 14.32 25.53 31.18
N SER A 416 13.75 26.74 31.09
CA SER A 416 13.33 27.56 32.24
C SER A 416 11.82 27.78 32.31
N GLY A 417 11.03 26.92 31.66
CA GLY A 417 9.57 27.08 31.53
C GLY A 417 9.18 28.09 30.44
N VAL A 418 7.87 28.19 30.21
CA VAL A 418 7.28 29.05 29.16
C VAL A 418 7.09 30.47 29.69
N ASN A 419 7.51 31.45 28.89
CA ASN A 419 7.31 32.88 29.12
C ASN A 419 6.82 33.56 27.83
N GLU A 420 6.55 34.87 27.88
CA GLU A 420 6.06 35.65 26.73
C GLU A 420 6.98 35.53 25.50
N GLN A 421 8.29 35.63 25.68
CA GLN A 421 9.27 35.45 24.59
C GLN A 421 9.20 34.05 23.95
N THR A 422 8.94 33.01 24.73
CA THR A 422 8.77 31.64 24.24
C THR A 422 7.51 31.50 23.41
N LEU A 423 6.40 32.11 23.87
CA LEU A 423 5.12 32.09 23.16
C LEU A 423 5.19 32.89 21.86
N GLU A 424 5.84 34.05 21.86
CA GLU A 424 6.09 34.84 20.65
C GLU A 424 6.91 34.06 19.62
N PHE A 425 7.93 33.32 20.06
CA PHE A 425 8.76 32.51 19.18
C PHE A 425 7.97 31.33 18.59
N TYR A 426 7.20 30.62 19.42
CA TYR A 426 6.28 29.58 18.97
C TYR A 426 5.29 30.11 17.93
N ASP A 427 4.66 31.25 18.21
CA ASP A 427 3.70 31.89 17.31
C ASP A 427 4.35 32.29 15.97
N LYS A 428 5.57 32.85 16.01
CA LYS A 428 6.33 33.21 14.80
C LYS A 428 6.62 32.01 13.91
N LEU A 429 7.04 30.89 14.49
CA LEU A 429 7.30 29.66 13.73
C LEU A 429 6.01 29.03 13.19
N SER A 430 4.93 29.12 13.95
CA SER A 430 3.64 28.52 13.59
C SER A 430 2.85 29.32 12.55
N LYS A 431 3.06 30.66 12.45
CA LYS A 431 2.22 31.59 11.67
C LYS A 431 2.91 32.24 10.46
N HIS A 432 4.11 31.84 10.05
CA HIS A 432 4.95 32.62 9.12
C HIS A 432 4.23 33.04 7.81
N GLU A 433 4.21 34.35 7.56
CA GLU A 433 3.35 35.08 6.61
C GLU A 433 3.63 34.85 5.10
N SER A 434 4.62 34.02 4.75
CA SER A 434 5.16 33.93 3.37
C SER A 434 5.01 32.54 2.73
N SER A 435 4.64 31.51 3.50
CA SER A 435 4.28 30.19 2.98
C SER A 435 2.81 29.94 3.30
N ALA A 436 2.06 29.37 2.36
CA ALA A 436 0.66 28.99 2.56
C ALA A 436 0.45 27.96 3.70
N THR A 437 1.53 27.49 4.33
CA THR A 437 1.54 26.65 5.53
C THR A 437 2.70 27.09 6.44
N GLY A 438 2.42 27.49 7.68
CA GLY A 438 3.44 27.67 8.71
C GLY A 438 4.09 26.32 9.09
N LEU A 439 5.15 26.35 9.89
CA LEU A 439 5.73 25.10 10.41
C LEU A 439 4.72 24.44 11.36
N ASP A 440 4.66 23.13 11.31
CA ASP A 440 3.86 22.39 12.27
C ASP A 440 4.70 22.10 13.52
N VAL A 441 4.44 22.91 14.55
CA VAL A 441 5.25 23.02 15.76
C VAL A 441 4.40 22.68 16.98
N VAL A 442 5.00 22.00 17.95
CA VAL A 442 4.44 21.82 19.30
C VAL A 442 5.37 22.43 20.34
N LEU A 443 4.79 23.04 21.37
CA LEU A 443 5.51 23.58 22.52
C LEU A 443 5.38 22.62 23.70
N ASP A 444 6.50 22.18 24.27
CA ASP A 444 6.50 21.43 25.53
C ASP A 444 6.43 22.38 26.74
N ASP A 445 5.22 22.77 27.10
CA ASP A 445 4.91 23.69 28.21
C ASP A 445 4.78 23.00 29.58
N ARG A 446 5.00 21.68 29.65
CA ARG A 446 4.85 20.89 30.87
C ARG A 446 5.83 21.35 31.95
N LYS A 447 5.45 21.20 33.22
CA LYS A 447 6.28 21.56 34.39
C LYS A 447 7.23 20.43 34.81
N GLU A 448 7.89 19.82 33.82
CA GLU A 448 8.79 18.69 34.00
C GLU A 448 10.26 19.09 33.86
N ALA A 449 11.17 18.27 34.41
CA ALA A 449 12.60 18.49 34.30
C ALA A 449 13.07 18.40 32.85
N PHE A 450 14.06 19.22 32.47
CA PHE A 450 14.57 19.26 31.09
C PHE A 450 15.01 17.90 30.55
N GLY A 451 15.73 17.10 31.36
CA GLY A 451 16.17 15.76 30.95
C GLY A 451 14.99 14.82 30.64
N TRP A 452 13.91 14.91 31.41
CA TRP A 452 12.69 14.15 31.18
C TRP A 452 12.01 14.58 29.87
N LYS A 453 11.92 15.89 29.61
CA LYS A 453 11.36 16.43 28.36
C LYS A 453 12.14 15.97 27.12
N MET A 454 13.47 15.96 27.21
CA MET A 454 14.33 15.47 26.14
C MET A 454 14.10 13.97 25.89
N GLN A 455 13.99 13.16 26.95
CA GLN A 455 13.70 11.74 26.82
C GLN A 455 12.32 11.48 26.19
N ASP A 456 11.30 12.25 26.58
CA ASP A 456 9.96 12.15 26.00
C ASP A 456 9.96 12.57 24.52
N ALA A 457 10.69 13.63 24.17
CA ALA A 457 10.85 14.06 22.78
C ALA A 457 11.56 13.01 21.91
N ASP A 458 12.62 12.38 22.43
CA ASP A 458 13.32 11.27 21.78
C ASP A 458 12.41 10.04 21.63
N THR A 459 11.57 9.77 22.63
CA THR A 459 10.62 8.64 22.63
C THR A 459 9.53 8.83 21.57
N ILE A 460 8.93 10.03 21.52
CA ILE A 460 7.89 10.39 20.55
C ILE A 460 8.45 10.49 19.13
N GLY A 461 9.71 10.91 18.98
CA GLY A 461 10.43 10.89 17.72
C GLY A 461 10.22 12.12 16.83
N TYR A 462 10.17 13.32 17.42
CA TYR A 462 10.07 14.56 16.64
C TYR A 462 11.27 14.71 15.68
N PRO A 463 11.05 15.00 14.39
CA PRO A 463 12.15 15.14 13.42
C PRO A 463 13.16 16.23 13.79
N VAL A 464 12.66 17.34 14.34
CA VAL A 464 13.46 18.49 14.80
C VAL A 464 13.09 18.86 16.22
N VAL A 465 14.10 19.05 17.07
CA VAL A 465 13.96 19.50 18.45
C VAL A 465 14.66 20.86 18.59
N ILE A 466 13.96 21.87 19.09
CA ILE A 466 14.50 23.20 19.37
C ILE A 466 14.56 23.39 20.88
N VAL A 467 15.77 23.54 21.43
CA VAL A 467 15.99 23.76 22.86
C VAL A 467 16.21 25.24 23.14
N LEU A 468 15.38 25.81 24.03
CA LEU A 468 15.52 27.19 24.50
C LEU A 468 16.28 27.21 25.84
N GLY A 469 17.60 27.28 25.71
CA GLY A 469 18.56 27.20 26.81
C GLY A 469 18.92 28.53 27.47
N LYS A 470 20.12 28.59 28.07
CA LYS A 470 20.70 29.84 28.60
C LYS A 470 21.01 30.85 27.48
N ALA A 471 21.60 30.39 26.38
CA ALA A 471 21.96 31.24 25.23
C ALA A 471 20.74 31.91 24.58
N TRP A 472 19.57 31.27 24.64
CA TRP A 472 18.31 31.85 24.18
C TRP A 472 17.96 33.12 24.97
N ARG A 473 18.02 33.04 26.30
CA ARG A 473 17.67 34.16 27.20
C ARG A 473 18.66 35.32 27.14
N GLU A 474 19.93 35.02 26.86
CA GLU A 474 21.00 36.02 26.87
C GLU A 474 21.25 36.65 25.50
N LYS A 475 21.09 35.87 24.42
CA LYS A 475 21.55 36.22 23.07
C LYS A 475 20.54 35.93 21.96
N GLY A 476 19.37 35.38 22.27
CA GLY A 476 18.40 34.96 21.27
C GLY A 476 18.87 33.76 20.43
N ILE A 477 19.80 32.94 20.94
CA ILE A 477 20.33 31.76 20.24
C ILE A 477 19.63 30.51 20.76
N CYS A 478 18.99 29.74 19.88
CA CYS A 478 18.41 28.45 20.19
C CYS A 478 19.32 27.30 19.72
N GLU A 479 19.19 26.13 20.33
CA GLU A 479 19.87 24.92 19.86
C GLU A 479 18.88 24.11 19.03
N VAL A 480 19.19 23.86 17.77
CA VAL A 480 18.39 23.07 16.83
C VAL A 480 19.05 21.70 16.68
N GLN A 481 18.28 20.64 16.94
CA GLN A 481 18.72 19.26 16.79
C GLN A 481 17.90 18.55 15.72
N CYS A 482 18.56 17.73 14.90
CA CYS A 482 17.92 16.78 14.00
C CYS A 482 18.55 15.40 14.16
N ARG A 483 17.78 14.48 14.74
CA ARG A 483 18.24 13.13 15.08
C ARG A 483 18.69 12.36 13.84
N ARG A 484 17.89 12.35 12.78
CA ARG A 484 18.15 11.59 11.55
C ARG A 484 19.42 12.02 10.81
N LEU A 485 19.81 13.29 10.97
CA LEU A 485 21.04 13.84 10.40
C LEU A 485 22.21 13.83 11.39
N SER A 486 22.02 13.33 12.62
CA SER A 486 22.99 13.44 13.72
C SER A 486 23.51 14.88 13.89
N LEU A 487 22.60 15.85 13.77
CA LEU A 487 22.92 17.28 13.75
C LEU A 487 22.48 17.95 15.06
N LYS A 488 23.35 18.84 15.56
CA LYS A 488 23.07 19.73 16.70
C LYS A 488 23.82 21.04 16.50
N GLU A 489 23.09 22.13 16.26
CA GLU A 489 23.67 23.44 15.94
C GLU A 489 23.00 24.57 16.71
N ASN A 490 23.73 25.66 16.93
CA ASN A 490 23.22 26.88 17.53
C ASN A 490 22.78 27.85 16.42
N VAL A 491 21.52 28.27 16.46
CA VAL A 491 20.89 29.11 15.42
C VAL A 491 20.24 30.33 16.07
N MET A 492 20.43 31.51 15.47
CA MET A 492 19.74 32.74 15.92
C MET A 492 18.23 32.56 15.73
N ALA A 493 17.42 33.02 16.69
CA ALA A 493 15.97 32.86 16.69
C ALA A 493 15.30 33.28 15.37
N GLU A 494 15.78 34.38 14.79
CA GLU A 494 15.27 34.95 13.53
C GLU A 494 15.59 34.08 12.31
N ASP A 495 16.68 33.30 12.34
CA ASP A 495 17.14 32.48 11.22
C ASP A 495 16.54 31.06 11.23
N VAL A 496 15.90 30.64 12.33
CA VAL A 496 15.41 29.26 12.52
C VAL A 496 14.48 28.82 11.40
N HIS A 497 13.59 29.69 10.94
CA HIS A 497 12.66 29.36 9.87
C HIS A 497 13.40 29.07 8.56
N GLN A 498 14.36 29.92 8.17
CA GLN A 498 15.19 29.70 6.98
C GLN A 498 16.07 28.45 7.12
N TYR A 499 16.67 28.28 8.30
CA TYR A 499 17.50 27.12 8.61
C TYR A 499 16.71 25.81 8.50
N PHE A 500 15.46 25.78 9.00
CA PHE A 500 14.58 24.62 8.88
C PHE A 500 14.32 24.23 7.42
N HIS A 501 14.09 25.20 6.52
CA HIS A 501 13.90 24.91 5.09
C HIS A 501 15.14 24.28 4.45
N VAL A 502 16.34 24.70 4.85
CA VAL A 502 17.61 24.10 4.41
C VAL A 502 17.78 22.68 4.98
N LEU A 503 17.46 22.52 6.26
CA LEU A 503 17.52 21.24 6.97
C LEU A 503 16.59 20.20 6.33
N VAL A 504 15.34 20.57 6.05
CA VAL A 504 14.36 19.71 5.38
C VAL A 504 14.84 19.28 4.00
N ARG A 505 15.40 20.18 3.19
CA ARG A 505 15.97 19.83 1.88
C ARG A 505 17.08 18.79 2.00
N SER A 506 17.86 18.85 3.07
CA SER A 506 18.96 17.92 3.36
C SER A 506 18.45 16.54 3.84
N ILE A 507 17.35 16.52 4.59
CA ILE A 507 16.64 15.27 4.97
C ILE A 507 16.03 14.58 3.74
N THR A 508 15.64 15.35 2.71
CA THR A 508 15.00 14.83 1.50
C THR A 508 15.96 14.30 0.41
N SER A 509 17.29 14.42 0.59
CA SER A 509 18.25 13.91 -0.39
C SER A 509 18.37 12.38 -0.33
N PRO A 510 18.24 11.64 -1.47
CA PRO A 510 18.29 10.18 -1.51
C PRO A 510 19.56 9.58 -0.89
N SER A 511 20.69 10.28 -0.99
CA SER A 511 22.00 9.81 -0.52
C SER A 511 22.11 9.73 1.01
N THR A 512 21.30 10.50 1.75
CA THR A 512 21.35 10.54 3.21
C THR A 512 20.52 9.43 3.86
N VAL A 513 19.48 8.96 3.17
CA VAL A 513 18.55 7.93 3.67
C VAL A 513 19.20 6.54 3.66
N ILE A 514 20.08 6.26 2.69
CA ILE A 514 20.78 4.97 2.59
C ILE A 514 21.92 4.86 3.61
N CYS A 515 22.62 5.96 3.92
CA CYS A 515 23.68 5.93 4.94
C CYS A 515 23.12 5.66 6.34
N ALA A 516 22.03 6.30 6.74
CA ALA A 516 21.47 6.13 8.08
C ALA A 516 20.88 4.72 8.32
N ALA A 517 20.39 4.04 7.27
CA ALA A 517 19.83 2.70 7.38
C ALA A 517 20.89 1.58 7.38
N VAL A 518 22.12 1.86 6.92
CA VAL A 518 23.13 0.81 6.71
C VAL A 518 24.40 1.05 7.52
N HIS A 519 24.91 2.27 7.66
CA HIS A 519 26.18 2.54 8.37
C HIS A 519 26.14 3.85 9.16
N GLY A 520 26.23 3.75 10.49
CA GLY A 520 26.47 4.90 11.36
C GLY A 520 27.75 5.64 10.95
N GLY A 521 27.63 6.85 10.41
CA GLY A 521 28.76 7.59 9.85
C GLY A 521 28.57 9.11 9.83
N ALA A 522 29.57 9.79 10.41
CA ALA A 522 30.03 11.20 10.41
C ALA A 522 29.08 12.39 10.10
N PRO A 523 29.21 13.51 10.84
CA PRO A 523 28.37 14.71 10.65
C PRO A 523 28.61 15.42 9.30
N LEU A 524 27.52 15.77 8.61
CA LEU A 524 27.54 16.64 7.43
C LEU A 524 27.79 18.10 7.84
N ASN A 525 28.78 18.74 7.21
CA ASN A 525 29.09 20.15 7.43
C ASN A 525 28.26 21.01 6.46
N LEU A 526 27.12 21.53 6.93
CA LEU A 526 26.25 22.43 6.16
C LEU A 526 26.75 23.88 6.27
N GLN A 527 27.64 24.29 5.37
CA GLN A 527 27.97 25.71 5.22
C GLN A 527 26.91 26.43 4.37
N LEU A 528 26.35 27.51 4.91
CA LEU A 528 25.57 28.52 4.18
C LEU A 528 26.46 29.13 3.08
N VAL A 529 26.35 28.65 1.84
CA VAL A 529 27.02 29.28 0.69
C VAL A 529 26.24 30.53 0.30
N GLN A 530 26.82 31.70 0.59
CA GLN A 530 26.39 32.97 0.02
C GLN A 530 26.63 32.95 -1.50
N ALA A 531 25.56 33.18 -2.26
CA ALA A 531 25.58 33.19 -3.72
C ALA A 531 26.44 34.35 -4.25
N SER A 532 27.48 34.05 -5.00
CA SER A 532 28.03 34.97 -5.99
C SER A 532 28.66 34.18 -7.14
N HIS A 533 28.46 34.70 -8.36
CA HIS A 533 29.03 34.28 -9.65
C HIS A 533 28.12 33.44 -10.57
N ALA A 534 27.52 34.16 -11.53
CA ALA A 534 26.89 33.61 -12.72
C ALA A 534 27.93 33.14 -13.75
N PRO A 535 27.69 32.03 -14.48
CA PRO A 535 28.40 31.76 -15.71
C PRO A 535 27.48 31.71 -16.95
N LYS A 536 28.06 32.19 -18.05
CA LYS A 536 27.53 32.38 -19.40
C LYS A 536 27.05 31.07 -20.05
N GLN A 537 25.94 31.12 -20.79
CA GLN A 537 25.48 30.03 -21.68
C GLN A 537 25.86 30.27 -23.16
N ARG A 538 26.19 29.18 -23.88
CA ARG A 538 25.63 28.69 -25.17
C ARG A 538 26.60 27.70 -25.87
N PRO A 539 26.20 26.89 -26.89
CA PRO A 539 24.87 26.31 -27.22
C PRO A 539 24.92 24.85 -27.78
N ARG A 540 23.71 24.27 -28.04
CA ARG A 540 23.30 23.12 -28.92
C ARG A 540 22.61 21.99 -28.13
N ALA A 541 21.60 21.27 -28.62
CA ALA A 541 20.68 21.32 -29.75
C ALA A 541 19.54 20.31 -29.43
N ALA A 542 18.39 20.43 -30.10
CA ALA A 542 17.06 20.00 -29.69
C ALA A 542 16.68 18.50 -29.82
N MET A 543 15.62 18.11 -29.08
CA MET A 543 14.37 17.38 -29.47
C MET A 543 13.79 16.66 -28.22
N SER A 544 12.50 16.59 -27.88
CA SER A 544 11.25 17.34 -28.10
C SER A 544 10.21 16.76 -27.11
N SER A 545 9.58 17.57 -26.26
CA SER A 545 8.39 17.19 -25.47
C SER A 545 7.65 18.45 -25.02
N ASP A 546 6.31 18.46 -25.12
CA ASP A 546 5.41 19.58 -24.86
C ASP A 546 5.75 20.36 -23.57
N GLN A 547 6.14 21.63 -23.75
CA GLN A 547 6.43 22.55 -22.66
C GLN A 547 5.20 23.43 -22.38
N LYS A 548 4.82 23.55 -21.09
CA LYS A 548 4.13 24.75 -20.60
C LYS A 548 5.03 25.95 -20.89
N GLU A 549 4.64 26.79 -21.85
CA GLU A 549 5.42 27.98 -22.21
C GLU A 549 5.54 28.91 -21.01
N THR A 550 6.78 29.07 -20.53
CA THR A 550 7.12 30.10 -19.56
C THR A 550 7.40 31.37 -20.36
N ILE A 551 6.45 32.30 -20.40
CA ILE A 551 6.60 33.56 -21.15
C ILE A 551 7.53 34.49 -20.37
N ASN A 552 8.68 34.81 -20.94
CA ASN A 552 9.58 35.83 -20.38
C ASN A 552 9.06 37.23 -20.74
N LEU A 553 8.48 37.92 -19.76
CA LEU A 553 7.87 39.25 -19.92
C LEU A 553 8.85 40.31 -20.45
N ASP A 554 10.15 40.14 -20.22
CA ASP A 554 11.19 41.08 -20.65
C ASP A 554 11.46 41.03 -22.18
N THR A 555 10.85 40.07 -22.88
CA THR A 555 11.06 39.83 -24.32
C THR A 555 9.85 40.19 -25.19
N LEU A 556 8.76 40.70 -24.60
CA LEU A 556 7.51 41.01 -25.29
C LEU A 556 7.48 42.45 -25.83
N GLU A 557 6.95 42.62 -27.04
CA GLU A 557 6.66 43.94 -27.60
C GLU A 557 5.58 44.65 -26.78
N PRO A 558 5.54 46.01 -26.73
CA PRO A 558 4.61 46.76 -25.89
C PRO A 558 3.12 46.41 -26.09
N GLN A 559 2.73 46.04 -27.31
CA GLN A 559 1.36 45.59 -27.61
C GLN A 559 1.03 44.20 -27.01
N GLN A 560 2.01 43.29 -26.98
CA GLN A 560 1.83 41.96 -26.37
C GLN A 560 1.80 42.05 -24.85
N LEU A 561 2.62 42.91 -24.26
CA LEU A 561 2.61 43.17 -22.82
C LEU A 561 1.29 43.77 -22.35
N ALA A 562 0.69 44.68 -23.15
CA ALA A 562 -0.63 45.23 -22.88
C ALA A 562 -1.73 44.15 -22.93
N GLN A 563 -1.62 43.18 -23.83
CA GLN A 563 -2.57 42.07 -23.95
C GLN A 563 -2.46 41.08 -22.78
N VAL A 564 -1.24 40.73 -22.37
CA VAL A 564 -0.99 39.89 -21.18
C VAL A 564 -1.49 40.59 -19.91
N LYS A 565 -1.24 41.90 -19.78
CA LYS A 565 -1.74 42.70 -18.65
C LYS A 565 -3.26 42.67 -18.58
N LYS A 566 -3.95 42.87 -19.70
CA LYS A 566 -5.42 42.83 -19.77
C LYS A 566 -5.96 41.46 -19.36
N GLN A 567 -5.32 40.38 -19.81
CA GLN A 567 -5.72 39.02 -19.50
C GLN A 567 -5.54 38.68 -18.00
N LEU A 568 -4.45 39.16 -17.39
CA LEU A 568 -4.22 39.04 -15.95
C LEU A 568 -5.22 39.88 -15.13
N GLU A 569 -5.58 41.08 -15.58
CA GLU A 569 -6.62 41.90 -14.94
C GLU A 569 -7.99 41.22 -14.99
N GLU A 570 -8.37 40.62 -16.13
CA GLU A 570 -9.62 39.86 -16.29
C GLU A 570 -9.64 38.59 -15.40
N GLU A 571 -8.53 37.84 -15.31
CA GLU A 571 -8.41 36.68 -14.42
C GLU A 571 -8.45 37.06 -12.93
N LEU A 572 -7.81 38.17 -12.56
CA LEU A 572 -7.83 38.69 -11.19
C LEU A 572 -9.23 39.15 -10.78
N GLU A 573 -9.99 39.78 -11.68
CA GLU A 573 -11.38 40.16 -11.44
C GLU A 573 -12.29 38.93 -11.31
N HIS A 574 -12.08 37.89 -12.12
CA HIS A 574 -12.78 36.61 -12.01
C HIS A 574 -12.50 35.89 -10.68
N LEU A 575 -11.23 35.86 -10.25
CA LEU A 575 -10.83 35.30 -8.95
C LEU A 575 -11.41 36.09 -7.78
N THR A 576 -11.39 37.42 -7.85
CA THR A 576 -11.95 38.30 -6.81
C THR A 576 -13.46 38.11 -6.68
N THR A 577 -14.17 37.98 -7.81
CA THR A 577 -15.62 37.70 -7.84
C THR A 577 -15.93 36.33 -7.26
N SER A 578 -15.14 35.31 -7.62
CA SER A 578 -15.28 33.95 -7.08
C SER A 578 -15.03 33.89 -5.58
N PHE A 579 -14.02 34.62 -5.09
CA PHE A 579 -13.71 34.74 -3.66
C PHE A 579 -14.83 35.45 -2.89
N ALA A 580 -15.39 36.53 -3.45
CA ALA A 580 -16.53 37.24 -2.87
C ALA A 580 -17.79 36.34 -2.79
N GLN A 581 -18.05 35.52 -3.80
CA GLN A 581 -19.15 34.54 -3.80
C GLN A 581 -18.95 33.44 -2.73
N LEU A 582 -17.74 32.91 -2.60
CA LEU A 582 -17.37 31.94 -1.55
C LEU A 582 -17.52 32.53 -0.15
N HIS A 583 -17.06 33.76 0.07
CA HIS A 583 -17.19 34.44 1.34
C HIS A 583 -18.66 34.79 1.67
N GLY A 584 -19.45 35.12 0.66
CA GLY A 584 -20.91 35.29 0.78
C GLY A 584 -21.62 33.99 1.15
N ALA A 585 -21.25 32.87 0.54
CA ALA A 585 -21.78 31.55 0.87
C ALA A 585 -21.40 31.12 2.29
N GLN A 586 -20.17 31.38 2.72
CA GLN A 586 -19.70 31.09 4.08
C GLN A 586 -20.45 31.91 5.14
N ASN A 587 -20.75 33.18 4.87
CA ASN A 587 -21.56 34.02 5.77
C ASN A 587 -23.00 33.53 5.88
N LYS A 588 -23.64 33.15 4.76
CA LYS A 588 -24.97 32.52 4.77
C LYS A 588 -24.99 31.20 5.55
N PHE A 589 -23.91 30.42 5.47
CA PHE A 589 -23.76 29.18 6.23
C PHE A 589 -23.62 29.44 7.73
N LYS A 590 -22.84 30.47 8.13
CA LYS A 590 -22.72 30.90 9.53
C LYS A 590 -24.04 31.43 10.11
N GLU A 591 -24.83 32.15 9.32
CA GLU A 591 -26.18 32.60 9.72
C GLU A 591 -27.15 31.41 9.88
N CYS A 592 -27.13 30.45 8.96
CA CYS A 592 -27.90 29.20 9.13
C CYS A 592 -27.49 28.46 10.41
N LEU A 593 -26.20 28.37 10.70
CA LEU A 593 -25.69 27.72 11.90
C LEU A 593 -26.20 28.40 13.19
N ARG A 594 -26.21 29.74 13.23
CA ARG A 594 -26.78 30.50 14.37
C ARG A 594 -28.28 30.26 14.55
N CYS A 595 -29.05 30.23 13.46
CA CYS A 595 -30.49 29.96 13.50
C CYS A 595 -30.80 28.54 13.99
N VAL A 596 -29.96 27.55 13.65
CA VAL A 596 -30.11 26.18 14.16
C VAL A 596 -29.78 26.11 15.65
N GLN A 597 -28.72 26.80 16.08
CA GLN A 597 -28.30 26.83 17.48
C GLN A 597 -29.30 27.56 18.39
N SER A 598 -29.93 28.65 17.93
CA SER A 598 -30.96 29.35 18.71
C SER A 598 -32.21 28.49 18.92
N ARG A 599 -32.66 27.77 17.88
CA ARG A 599 -33.81 26.85 17.98
C ARG A 599 -33.52 25.62 18.85
N ALA A 600 -32.27 25.16 18.89
CA ALA A 600 -31.84 24.09 19.79
C ALA A 600 -31.82 24.54 21.27
N ALA A 601 -31.55 25.82 21.54
CA ALA A 601 -31.62 26.39 22.89
C ALA A 601 -33.06 26.58 23.38
N ASP A 602 -33.97 27.03 22.50
CA ASP A 602 -35.39 27.21 22.85
C ASP A 602 -36.12 25.89 23.16
N SER A 603 -35.67 24.78 22.58
CA SER A 603 -36.23 23.44 22.83
C SER A 603 -35.71 22.79 24.12
N GLN A 604 -34.57 23.23 24.65
CA GLN A 604 -34.06 22.80 25.95
C GLN A 604 -34.62 23.63 27.13
N GLY A 605 -35.22 24.79 26.87
CA GLY A 605 -35.88 25.62 27.87
C GLY A 605 -37.31 25.19 28.27
N MET A 606 -37.90 24.21 27.57
CA MET A 606 -39.27 23.71 27.85
C MET A 606 -39.34 22.42 28.68
N LEU A 607 -38.21 21.90 29.15
CA LEU A 607 -38.16 20.78 30.10
C LEU A 607 -37.59 21.27 31.43
N GLY A 608 -38.40 22.04 32.17
CA GLY A 608 -38.18 22.31 33.59
C GLY A 608 -38.56 21.08 34.45
N PRO A 609 -37.99 20.94 35.67
CA PRO A 609 -38.10 19.72 36.46
C PRO A 609 -39.51 19.57 37.04
N GLY A 610 -40.16 18.46 36.68
CA GLY A 610 -41.40 17.95 37.28
C GLY A 610 -41.23 16.48 37.60
#